data_AF-A0A5N6P4P4-F1
#
_entry.id   AF-A0A5N6P4P4-F1
#
_cell.length_a   1.000
_cell.length_b   1.000
_cell.length_c   1.000
_cell.angle_alpha   90.00
_cell.angle_beta   90.00
_cell.angle_gamma   90.00
#
_symmetry.space_group_name_H-M   'P 1'
#
loop_
_entity.id
_entity.type
_entity.pdbx_description
1 polymer ?
#
loop_
_entity_poly.entity_id
_entity_poly.type
_entity_poly.pdbx_seq_one_letter_code
_entity_poly.pdbx_strand_id
1 'polypeptide(L)'
;MGSSERTKKKAHLWKKATVHFLLCFILGFFTGFAPTNKPSFSTNHVTESNGSPELSPPPEKVPVKHEEHTNGNFNRSVLDESLAMKVQERSNLDPKQDKGHKDKDSNLTPQRLVIIVTPTSHKDELRGVLLRKMANTLSLVPPPLLWVVVESESESTEVSDILRKTNVMYRHLVFKENFTDVEVEMDHQRNLALKHIEYHRLSGIVHFGSLYNVYDLSFFDEIRTIEVFGTWPMAFLSANRQRVRIEGPVCDSSEVIGWHLKTLNNSADDTTRSPVHISTVGFNSSILWDPERWGRLSSAQHTSQNSIKFVKEEVLEEETKLKGVPQDGCSKIMLWNLHIPRVIKG
;
A
#
# COMPACT_ATOMS: atom_id res chain seq x y z
N MET A 1 -50.12 -20.24 -56.52
CA MET A 1 -48.68 -20.18 -56.17
C MET A 1 -48.15 -18.78 -56.46
N GLY A 2 -47.52 -18.09 -55.50
CA GLY A 2 -46.96 -16.75 -55.77
C GLY A 2 -46.58 -15.85 -54.59
N SER A 3 -46.40 -16.36 -53.36
CA SER A 3 -46.14 -15.52 -52.17
C SER A 3 -44.69 -15.54 -51.66
N SER A 4 -43.85 -16.50 -52.06
CA SER A 4 -42.52 -16.70 -51.46
C SER A 4 -41.38 -15.83 -52.06
N GLU A 5 -41.53 -15.30 -53.27
CA GLU A 5 -40.43 -14.56 -53.93
C GLU A 5 -40.26 -13.11 -53.45
N ARG A 6 -41.33 -12.47 -52.95
CA ARG A 6 -41.31 -11.03 -52.60
C ARG A 6 -40.57 -10.75 -51.29
N THR A 7 -40.53 -11.73 -50.38
CA THR A 7 -39.87 -11.66 -49.07
C THR A 7 -38.34 -11.78 -49.19
N LYS A 8 -37.84 -12.62 -50.10
CA LYS A 8 -36.40 -12.81 -50.34
C LYS A 8 -35.72 -11.56 -50.92
N LYS A 9 -36.42 -10.81 -51.80
CA LYS A 9 -35.90 -9.56 -52.39
C LYS A 9 -35.75 -8.43 -51.36
N LYS A 10 -36.67 -8.30 -50.39
CA LYS A 10 -36.57 -7.30 -49.32
C LYS A 10 -35.44 -7.60 -48.33
N ALA A 11 -35.25 -8.88 -47.96
CA ALA A 11 -34.16 -9.30 -47.08
C ALA A 11 -32.77 -9.05 -47.71
N HIS A 12 -32.65 -9.23 -49.03
CA HIS A 12 -31.39 -9.00 -49.74
C HIS A 12 -31.04 -7.50 -49.88
N LEU A 13 -32.04 -6.62 -49.96
CA LEU A 13 -31.85 -5.17 -50.00
C LEU A 13 -31.43 -4.61 -48.63
N TRP A 14 -32.04 -5.09 -47.54
CA TRP A 14 -31.63 -4.72 -46.19
C TRP A 14 -30.21 -5.18 -45.86
N LYS A 15 -29.83 -6.41 -46.23
CA LYS A 15 -28.45 -6.89 -46.06
C LYS A 15 -27.42 -6.03 -46.82
N LYS A 16 -27.74 -5.57 -48.04
CA LYS A 16 -26.85 -4.66 -48.80
C LYS A 16 -26.71 -3.29 -48.14
N ALA A 17 -27.80 -2.74 -47.60
CA ALA A 17 -27.77 -1.47 -46.89
C ALA A 17 -26.95 -1.57 -45.59
N THR A 18 -27.14 -2.63 -44.80
CA THR A 18 -26.39 -2.85 -43.55
C THR A 18 -24.89 -2.99 -43.80
N VAL A 19 -24.49 -3.74 -44.84
CA VAL A 19 -23.07 -3.88 -45.23
C VAL A 19 -22.48 -2.54 -45.67
N HIS A 20 -23.23 -1.73 -46.42
CA HIS A 20 -22.75 -0.42 -46.85
C HIS A 20 -22.60 0.57 -45.69
N PHE A 21 -23.53 0.56 -44.73
CA PHE A 21 -23.42 1.36 -43.51
C PHE A 21 -22.23 0.92 -42.65
N LEU A 22 -21.98 -0.39 -42.52
CA LEU A 22 -20.83 -0.92 -41.78
C LEU A 22 -19.49 -0.54 -42.44
N LEU A 23 -19.42 -0.59 -43.77
CA LEU A 23 -18.23 -0.17 -44.53
C LEU A 23 -17.95 1.32 -44.36
N CYS A 24 -18.96 2.17 -44.43
CA CYS A 24 -18.80 3.61 -44.18
C CYS A 24 -18.40 3.91 -42.73
N PHE A 25 -18.94 3.17 -41.77
CA PHE A 25 -18.57 3.29 -40.35
C PHE A 25 -17.11 2.90 -40.10
N ILE A 26 -16.65 1.79 -40.68
CA ILE A 26 -15.24 1.37 -40.57
C ILE A 26 -14.29 2.37 -41.23
N LEU A 27 -14.63 2.87 -42.44
CA LEU A 27 -13.81 3.91 -43.10
C LEU A 27 -13.76 5.21 -42.28
N GLY A 28 -14.88 5.62 -41.68
CA GLY A 28 -14.96 6.81 -40.81
C GLY A 28 -14.19 6.63 -39.49
N PHE A 29 -14.26 5.45 -38.88
CA PHE A 29 -13.56 5.12 -37.65
C PHE A 29 -12.05 5.20 -37.84
N PHE A 30 -11.50 4.62 -38.93
CA PHE A 30 -10.06 4.66 -39.18
C PHE A 30 -9.53 6.02 -39.66
N THR A 31 -10.37 6.84 -40.29
CA THR A 31 -9.98 8.21 -40.67
C THR A 31 -9.99 9.18 -39.49
N GLY A 32 -10.71 8.87 -38.41
CA GLY A 32 -10.74 9.65 -37.16
C GLY A 32 -9.52 9.47 -36.24
N PHE A 33 -8.69 8.44 -36.47
CA PHE A 33 -7.48 8.16 -35.67
C PHE A 33 -6.16 8.44 -36.42
N ALA A 34 -6.19 9.06 -37.60
CA ALA A 34 -4.97 9.46 -38.29
C ALA A 34 -4.29 10.62 -37.52
N PRO A 35 -3.09 10.44 -36.93
CA PRO A 35 -2.40 11.52 -36.23
C PRO A 35 -1.83 12.48 -37.27
N THR A 36 -2.30 13.74 -37.27
CA THR A 36 -1.68 14.81 -38.06
C THR A 36 -0.45 15.37 -37.33
N ASN A 37 0.60 14.55 -37.19
CA ASN A 37 1.88 15.04 -36.68
C ASN A 37 2.69 15.66 -37.83
N LYS A 38 2.82 16.99 -37.78
CA LYS A 38 3.81 17.75 -38.55
C LYS A 38 5.20 17.41 -38.00
N PRO A 39 6.21 17.08 -38.83
CA PRO A 39 7.57 16.92 -38.34
C PRO A 39 8.26 18.29 -38.25
N SER A 40 8.53 18.76 -37.02
CA SER A 40 9.55 19.78 -36.78
C SER A 40 10.91 19.09 -36.72
N PHE A 41 11.66 19.16 -37.82
CA PHE A 41 13.07 18.79 -37.84
C PHE A 41 13.89 19.87 -37.13
N SER A 42 14.57 19.52 -36.05
CA SER A 42 15.75 20.24 -35.56
C SER A 42 16.92 19.28 -35.58
N THR A 43 17.84 19.56 -36.49
CA THR A 43 19.10 18.85 -36.69
C THR A 43 20.08 19.28 -35.60
N ASN A 44 20.36 18.40 -34.64
CA ASN A 44 21.57 18.50 -33.84
C ASN A 44 22.58 17.47 -34.32
N HIS A 45 23.75 17.98 -34.69
CA HIS A 45 24.94 17.25 -35.08
C HIS A 45 25.27 16.11 -34.11
N VAL A 46 25.51 14.91 -34.66
CA VAL A 46 26.23 13.82 -34.00
C VAL A 46 27.68 13.92 -34.47
N THR A 47 28.58 14.13 -33.52
CA THR A 47 30.03 13.97 -33.73
C THR A 47 30.40 12.55 -33.33
N GLU A 48 31.02 11.81 -34.24
CA GLU A 48 31.64 10.51 -34.00
C GLU A 48 32.75 10.63 -32.94
N SER A 49 32.81 9.66 -32.03
CA SER A 49 34.02 9.39 -31.25
C SER A 49 34.29 7.89 -31.23
N ASN A 50 35.22 7.47 -32.08
CA ASN A 50 36.00 6.24 -31.90
C ASN A 50 37.12 6.51 -30.89
N GLY A 51 37.31 5.61 -29.92
CA GLY A 51 38.55 5.57 -29.12
C GLY A 51 38.38 5.08 -27.68
N SER A 52 38.56 3.77 -27.46
CA SER A 52 39.18 3.20 -26.25
C SER A 52 40.69 3.04 -26.55
N PRO A 53 41.64 3.04 -25.57
CA PRO A 53 41.55 2.30 -24.30
C PRO A 53 42.15 2.99 -23.04
N GLU A 54 41.85 2.36 -21.89
CA GLU A 54 42.62 2.27 -20.62
C GLU A 54 43.43 3.47 -20.10
N LEU A 55 43.11 3.93 -18.88
CA LEU A 55 44.00 3.91 -17.70
C LEU A 55 43.25 4.41 -16.44
N SER A 56 43.40 3.70 -15.31
CA SER A 56 42.86 4.06 -13.99
C SER A 56 43.60 5.26 -13.34
N PRO A 57 42.99 5.93 -12.34
CA PRO A 57 43.77 6.41 -11.19
C PRO A 57 43.15 6.06 -9.81
N PRO A 58 43.96 6.11 -8.72
CA PRO A 58 43.68 5.50 -7.40
C PRO A 58 42.96 6.46 -6.41
N PRO A 59 42.51 5.96 -5.24
CA PRO A 59 41.80 6.79 -4.25
C PRO A 59 42.77 7.64 -3.41
N GLU A 60 42.44 8.93 -3.29
CA GLU A 60 43.16 9.90 -2.47
C GLU A 60 42.72 9.84 -1.00
N LYS A 61 43.72 9.81 -0.10
CA LYS A 61 43.58 9.74 1.35
C LYS A 61 43.49 11.15 1.93
N VAL A 62 42.46 11.44 2.72
CA VAL A 62 42.39 12.65 3.56
C VAL A 62 42.95 12.34 4.95
N PRO A 63 43.82 13.19 5.54
CA PRO A 63 44.57 12.85 6.74
C PRO A 63 43.79 13.09 8.04
N VAL A 64 43.97 12.15 8.97
CA VAL A 64 43.58 12.21 10.37
C VAL A 64 44.48 13.22 11.11
N LYS A 65 43.88 14.17 11.83
CA LYS A 65 44.56 14.90 12.90
C LYS A 65 44.13 14.35 14.25
N HIS A 66 45.09 13.80 14.97
CA HIS A 66 45.04 13.56 16.41
C HIS A 66 45.33 14.86 17.16
N GLU A 67 44.48 15.22 18.11
CA GLU A 67 44.88 15.98 19.30
C GLU A 67 44.25 15.29 20.52
N GLU A 68 45.10 14.65 21.33
CA GLU A 68 44.84 14.42 22.74
C GLU A 68 45.35 15.63 23.50
N HIS A 69 44.59 16.13 24.48
CA HIS A 69 45.03 16.15 25.87
C HIS A 69 43.94 16.70 26.83
N THR A 70 43.78 15.93 27.92
CA THR A 70 43.53 16.33 29.32
C THR A 70 42.11 16.66 29.83
N ASN A 71 41.64 15.73 30.69
CA ASN A 71 41.13 15.89 32.06
C ASN A 71 40.08 16.98 32.37
N GLY A 72 38.87 16.53 32.71
CA GLY A 72 37.86 17.34 33.39
C GLY A 72 36.66 16.50 33.84
N ASN A 73 36.78 15.88 35.02
CA ASN A 73 35.74 15.10 35.68
C ASN A 73 34.74 16.04 36.38
N PHE A 74 33.44 16.01 36.04
CA PHE A 74 32.38 16.50 36.93
C PHE A 74 31.06 15.74 36.71
N ASN A 75 30.66 14.99 37.75
CA ASN A 75 29.32 14.43 37.94
C ASN A 75 28.34 15.52 38.40
N ARG A 76 27.09 15.50 37.91
CA ARG A 76 25.89 15.49 38.79
C ARG A 76 24.57 15.34 38.02
N SER A 77 23.80 14.38 38.52
CA SER A 77 22.37 14.16 38.39
C SER A 77 21.52 15.30 38.98
N VAL A 78 20.24 15.37 38.57
CA VAL A 78 19.01 15.44 39.41
C VAL A 78 17.93 16.35 38.77
N LEU A 79 16.76 15.76 38.45
CA LEU A 79 15.33 16.12 38.73
C LEU A 79 14.96 17.63 38.81
N ASP A 80 13.78 18.16 38.49
CA ASP A 80 12.41 17.68 38.26
C ASP A 80 11.57 18.95 37.97
N GLU A 81 10.32 18.73 37.57
CA GLU A 81 9.15 19.56 37.84
C GLU A 81 8.69 20.63 36.84
N SER A 82 7.44 20.38 36.42
CA SER A 82 6.44 21.23 35.81
C SER A 82 6.40 22.68 36.29
N LEU A 83 5.93 23.60 35.43
CA LEU A 83 4.67 24.33 35.65
C LEU A 83 4.29 25.22 34.45
N ALA A 84 3.05 25.01 34.01
CA ALA A 84 2.04 26.01 33.64
C ALA A 84 2.39 27.24 32.76
N MET A 85 1.68 27.29 31.64
CA MET A 85 1.23 28.48 30.91
C MET A 85 1.10 29.75 31.77
N LYS A 86 1.76 30.82 31.32
CA LYS A 86 1.23 32.18 31.47
C LYS A 86 1.46 32.96 30.18
N VAL A 87 0.34 33.25 29.52
CA VAL A 87 0.19 34.25 28.47
C VAL A 87 0.68 35.58 29.01
N GLN A 88 1.67 36.17 28.33
CA GLN A 88 2.03 37.57 28.54
C GLN A 88 2.13 38.27 27.19
N GLU A 89 1.02 38.90 26.82
CA GLU A 89 0.92 39.94 25.81
C GLU A 89 1.92 41.07 26.14
N ARG A 90 2.83 41.38 25.22
CA ARG A 90 3.57 42.64 25.19
C ARG A 90 3.65 43.19 23.77
N SER A 91 2.76 44.15 23.53
CA SER A 91 2.98 45.45 22.89
C SER A 91 4.01 45.55 21.75
N ASN A 92 3.49 45.65 20.53
CA ASN A 92 3.86 46.56 19.43
C ASN A 92 5.27 47.19 19.48
N LEU A 93 6.15 46.70 18.62
CA LEU A 93 7.26 47.45 18.04
C LEU A 93 7.22 47.24 16.51
N ASP A 94 7.18 48.35 15.78
CA ASP A 94 7.02 48.47 14.33
C ASP A 94 8.19 47.84 13.50
N PRO A 95 7.97 47.60 12.19
CA PRO A 95 8.63 46.54 11.43
C PRO A 95 10.00 46.95 10.90
N LYS A 96 11.03 46.14 11.19
CA LYS A 96 12.23 46.09 10.34
C LYS A 96 11.98 45.14 9.18
N GLN A 97 12.07 45.71 7.97
CA GLN A 97 12.15 45.01 6.70
C GLN A 97 13.13 43.84 6.78
N ASP A 98 12.60 42.63 6.89
CA ASP A 98 13.36 41.42 6.58
C ASP A 98 13.15 41.08 5.11
N LYS A 99 14.25 40.85 4.43
CA LYS A 99 14.31 40.60 3.00
C LYS A 99 13.74 39.21 2.78
N GLY A 100 12.72 39.14 1.92
CA GLY A 100 11.97 37.93 1.64
C GLY A 100 12.84 36.69 1.47
N HIS A 101 12.82 35.83 2.47
CA HIS A 101 12.89 34.40 2.21
C HIS A 101 11.59 34.08 1.48
N LYS A 102 11.69 33.92 0.16
CA LYS A 102 10.66 33.18 -0.58
C LYS A 102 10.70 31.78 0.01
N ASP A 103 9.87 31.54 1.02
CA ASP A 103 9.41 30.19 1.28
C ASP A 103 8.91 29.68 -0.06
N LYS A 104 9.66 28.72 -0.62
CA LYS A 104 9.09 27.82 -1.59
C LYS A 104 7.95 27.18 -0.84
N ASP A 105 6.74 27.71 -1.06
CA ASP A 105 5.52 26.94 -0.94
C ASP A 105 5.74 25.71 -1.83
N SER A 106 6.35 24.67 -1.24
CA SER A 106 6.24 23.34 -1.77
C SER A 106 4.74 23.13 -1.82
N ASN A 107 4.19 23.01 -3.02
CA ASN A 107 2.84 22.54 -3.24
C ASN A 107 2.74 21.16 -2.57
N LEU A 108 2.46 21.14 -1.25
CA LEU A 108 2.23 19.93 -0.49
C LEU A 108 0.87 19.46 -0.93
N THR A 109 0.84 18.67 -1.99
CA THR A 109 -0.34 17.89 -2.33
C THR A 109 -0.72 17.12 -1.08
N PRO A 110 -1.94 17.30 -0.54
CA PRO A 110 -2.34 16.61 0.69
C PRO A 110 -2.18 15.11 0.50
N GLN A 111 -1.25 14.53 1.24
CA GLN A 111 -0.94 13.12 1.12
C GLN A 111 -2.10 12.29 1.68
N ARG A 112 -2.51 11.22 0.98
CA ARG A 112 -3.65 10.39 1.43
C ARG A 112 -3.30 9.68 2.74
N LEU A 113 -4.30 9.59 3.63
CA LEU A 113 -4.19 8.84 4.88
C LEU A 113 -3.91 7.37 4.57
N VAL A 114 -2.90 6.81 5.23
CA VAL A 114 -2.68 5.36 5.27
C VAL A 114 -3.21 4.81 6.59
N ILE A 115 -4.06 3.79 6.53
CA ILE A 115 -4.67 3.12 7.67
C ILE A 115 -4.08 1.71 7.77
N ILE A 116 -3.24 1.49 8.77
CA ILE A 116 -2.60 0.19 9.00
C ILE A 116 -3.44 -0.60 10.01
N VAL A 117 -4.01 -1.72 9.59
CA VAL A 117 -4.78 -2.60 10.47
C VAL A 117 -3.88 -3.75 10.93
N THR A 118 -3.66 -3.85 12.24
CA THR A 118 -2.79 -4.86 12.85
C THR A 118 -3.54 -5.66 13.92
N PRO A 119 -3.99 -6.87 13.56
CA PRO A 119 -4.42 -7.87 14.53
C PRO A 119 -3.26 -8.30 15.43
N THR A 120 -3.54 -8.54 16.71
CA THR A 120 -2.58 -9.08 17.68
C THR A 120 -3.26 -10.05 18.63
N SER A 121 -2.50 -11.02 19.15
CA SER A 121 -2.99 -12.05 20.07
C SER A 121 -2.05 -12.16 21.27
N HIS A 122 -2.60 -12.26 22.47
CA HIS A 122 -1.84 -12.49 23.70
C HIS A 122 -1.11 -13.85 23.70
N LYS A 123 -1.49 -14.76 22.79
CA LYS A 123 -0.83 -16.05 22.55
C LYS A 123 0.54 -15.92 21.86
N ASP A 124 0.89 -14.74 21.36
CA ASP A 124 2.18 -14.48 20.71
C ASP A 124 3.21 -13.98 21.73
N GLU A 125 4.19 -14.83 22.06
CA GLU A 125 5.27 -14.53 23.01
C GLU A 125 6.14 -13.34 22.58
N LEU A 126 6.24 -13.07 21.27
CA LEU A 126 7.02 -11.96 20.73
C LEU A 126 6.20 -10.69 20.55
N ARG A 127 4.91 -10.70 20.91
CA ARG A 127 3.95 -9.59 20.71
C ARG A 127 4.52 -8.24 21.11
N GLY A 128 5.01 -8.10 22.34
CA GLY A 128 5.50 -6.82 22.86
C GLY A 128 6.73 -6.29 22.11
N VAL A 129 7.61 -7.19 21.65
CA VAL A 129 8.80 -6.83 20.85
C VAL A 129 8.39 -6.41 19.45
N LEU A 130 7.53 -7.20 18.80
CA LEU A 130 7.09 -6.95 17.44
C LEU A 130 6.21 -5.70 17.32
N LEU A 131 5.39 -5.40 18.34
CA LEU A 131 4.64 -4.14 18.41
C LEU A 131 5.57 -2.93 18.47
N ARG A 132 6.62 -2.97 19.30
CA ARG A 132 7.62 -1.88 19.36
C ARG A 132 8.38 -1.74 18.04
N LYS A 133 8.77 -2.86 17.42
CA LYS A 133 9.40 -2.87 16.10
C LYS A 133 8.50 -2.16 15.08
N MET A 134 7.24 -2.55 15.01
CA MET A 134 6.27 -1.96 14.08
C MET A 134 6.06 -0.47 14.38
N ALA A 135 5.88 -0.09 15.65
CA ALA A 135 5.74 1.30 16.05
C ALA A 135 6.94 2.17 15.62
N ASN A 136 8.16 1.67 15.82
CA ASN A 136 9.39 2.35 15.41
C ASN A 136 9.51 2.49 13.89
N THR A 137 8.98 1.55 13.10
CA THR A 137 8.90 1.71 11.64
C THR A 137 7.84 2.74 11.26
N LEU A 138 6.64 2.65 11.84
CA LEU A 138 5.53 3.54 11.51
C LEU A 138 5.78 4.99 11.93
N SER A 139 6.59 5.23 12.96
CA SER A 139 6.97 6.58 13.39
C SER A 139 7.87 7.32 12.39
N LEU A 140 8.52 6.59 11.49
CA LEU A 140 9.35 7.13 10.41
C LEU A 140 8.52 7.45 9.16
N VAL A 141 7.27 7.02 9.10
CA VAL A 141 6.41 7.23 7.93
C VAL A 141 5.85 8.65 7.96
N PRO A 142 5.97 9.43 6.87
CA PRO A 142 5.39 10.77 6.80
C PRO A 142 3.88 10.74 7.07
N PRO A 143 3.31 11.68 7.85
CA PRO A 143 1.87 11.78 8.05
C PRO A 143 1.15 12.21 6.76
N PRO A 144 -0.15 11.88 6.58
CA PRO A 144 -1.02 11.27 7.58
C PRO A 144 -0.97 9.72 7.58
N LEU A 145 -0.84 9.15 8.77
CA LEU A 145 -0.89 7.71 9.03
C LEU A 145 -1.72 7.44 10.29
N LEU A 146 -2.53 6.38 10.27
CA LEU A 146 -3.31 5.89 11.39
C LEU A 146 -3.06 4.40 11.60
N TRP A 147 -2.65 4.02 12.81
CA TRP A 147 -2.44 2.63 13.18
C TRP A 147 -3.62 2.08 13.99
N VAL A 148 -4.37 1.14 13.42
CA VAL A 148 -5.48 0.47 14.10
C VAL A 148 -4.97 -0.86 14.64
N VAL A 149 -4.81 -0.95 15.95
CA VAL A 149 -4.40 -2.19 16.64
C VAL A 149 -5.62 -2.82 17.27
N VAL A 150 -5.79 -4.12 17.05
CA VAL A 150 -6.93 -4.88 17.56
C VAL A 150 -6.43 -6.03 18.41
N GLU A 151 -6.91 -6.18 19.64
CA GLU A 151 -6.57 -7.30 20.53
C GLU A 151 -7.79 -7.86 21.25
N SER A 152 -7.67 -9.08 21.80
CA SER A 152 -8.66 -9.62 22.73
C SER A 152 -8.62 -8.85 24.06
N GLU A 153 -9.78 -8.54 24.64
CA GLU A 153 -9.88 -7.97 25.98
C GLU A 153 -9.13 -8.87 26.98
N SER A 154 -8.26 -8.25 27.78
CA SER A 154 -7.49 -8.94 28.81
C SER A 154 -7.20 -7.99 29.97
N GLU A 155 -6.80 -8.52 31.11
CA GLU A 155 -6.39 -7.71 32.27
C GLU A 155 -5.03 -7.01 32.05
N SER A 156 -4.28 -7.42 31.03
CA SER A 156 -2.97 -6.85 30.73
C SER A 156 -3.10 -5.48 30.07
N THR A 157 -2.32 -4.50 30.55
CA THR A 157 -2.21 -3.17 29.94
C THR A 157 -1.07 -3.07 28.92
N GLU A 158 -0.36 -4.17 28.64
CA GLU A 158 0.90 -4.17 27.86
C GLU A 158 0.78 -3.43 26.52
N VAL A 159 -0.23 -3.77 25.70
CA VAL A 159 -0.40 -3.18 24.36
C VAL A 159 -0.74 -1.69 24.49
N SER A 160 -1.66 -1.34 25.40
CA SER A 160 -2.03 0.06 25.66
C SER A 160 -0.82 0.89 26.13
N ASP A 161 0.01 0.34 27.00
CA ASP A 161 1.21 1.00 27.51
C ASP A 161 2.28 1.16 26.44
N ILE A 162 2.42 0.18 25.53
CA ILE A 162 3.30 0.29 24.36
C ILE A 162 2.80 1.42 23.46
N LEU A 163 1.53 1.38 23.04
CA LEU A 163 0.96 2.35 22.08
C LEU A 163 1.05 3.79 22.59
N ARG A 164 0.75 4.04 23.87
CA ARG A 164 0.84 5.37 24.50
C ARG A 164 2.24 5.96 24.52
N LYS A 165 3.28 5.12 24.47
CA LYS A 165 4.69 5.54 24.46
C LYS A 165 5.21 5.78 23.04
N THR A 166 4.40 5.48 22.03
CA THR A 166 4.73 5.77 20.62
C THR A 166 4.24 7.17 20.24
N ASN A 167 4.89 7.77 19.25
CA ASN A 167 4.44 9.00 18.60
C ASN A 167 3.55 8.72 17.37
N VAL A 168 3.06 7.49 17.21
CA VAL A 168 2.22 7.08 16.07
C VAL A 168 0.76 7.31 16.43
N MET A 169 0.01 7.99 15.57
CA MET A 169 -1.44 8.13 15.76
C MET A 169 -2.10 6.75 15.67
N TYR A 170 -2.83 6.36 16.72
CA TYR A 170 -3.40 5.03 16.80
C TYR A 170 -4.87 5.01 17.23
N ARG A 171 -5.55 3.91 16.90
CA ARG A 171 -6.82 3.48 17.49
C ARG A 171 -6.62 2.08 18.06
N HIS A 172 -6.91 1.92 19.34
CA HIS A 172 -6.83 0.64 20.03
C HIS A 172 -8.25 0.06 20.18
N LEU A 173 -8.51 -1.07 19.53
CA LEU A 173 -9.81 -1.75 19.55
C LEU A 173 -9.68 -3.07 20.31
N VAL A 174 -10.71 -3.40 21.09
CA VAL A 174 -10.77 -4.63 21.87
C VAL A 174 -12.08 -5.40 21.64
N PHE A 175 -12.01 -6.72 21.70
CA PHE A 175 -13.17 -7.62 21.57
C PHE A 175 -13.18 -8.67 22.70
N LYS A 176 -14.32 -9.28 23.00
CA LYS A 176 -14.49 -10.17 24.17
C LYS A 176 -14.66 -11.65 23.81
N GLU A 177 -14.93 -11.91 22.54
CA GLU A 177 -15.19 -13.23 22.00
C GLU A 177 -13.96 -14.12 22.10
N ASN A 178 -14.18 -15.40 22.42
CA ASN A 178 -13.10 -16.38 22.53
C ASN A 178 -12.97 -17.17 21.23
N PHE A 179 -11.73 -17.35 20.79
CA PHE A 179 -11.41 -18.11 19.58
C PHE A 179 -10.38 -19.21 19.89
N THR A 180 -10.69 -20.42 19.40
CA THR A 180 -9.77 -21.56 19.43
C THR A 180 -8.82 -21.51 18.24
N ASP A 181 -9.36 -21.18 17.06
CA ASP A 181 -8.62 -21.03 15.81
C ASP A 181 -8.03 -19.62 15.67
N VAL A 182 -6.71 -19.55 15.49
CA VAL A 182 -5.96 -18.29 15.34
C VAL A 182 -6.30 -17.59 14.03
N GLU A 183 -6.50 -18.30 12.92
CA GLU A 183 -6.84 -17.67 11.64
C GLU A 183 -8.23 -17.01 11.71
N VAL A 184 -9.19 -17.67 12.36
CA VAL A 184 -10.54 -17.13 12.61
C VAL A 184 -10.49 -15.92 13.56
N GLU A 185 -9.68 -15.99 14.62
CA GLU A 185 -9.43 -14.86 15.53
C GLU A 185 -8.90 -13.64 14.76
N MET A 186 -7.91 -13.84 13.89
CA MET A 186 -7.33 -12.76 13.08
C MET A 186 -8.33 -12.18 12.07
N ASP A 187 -9.15 -13.00 11.42
CA ASP A 187 -10.19 -12.52 10.49
C ASP A 187 -11.30 -11.76 11.23
N HIS A 188 -11.69 -12.18 12.44
CA HIS A 188 -12.60 -11.42 13.31
C HIS A 188 -12.04 -10.03 13.63
N GLN A 189 -10.76 -9.96 14.04
CA GLN A 189 -10.09 -8.70 14.35
C GLN A 189 -10.05 -7.75 13.15
N ARG A 190 -9.74 -8.27 11.95
CA ARG A 190 -9.77 -7.48 10.70
C ARG A 190 -11.17 -6.96 10.42
N ASN A 191 -12.20 -7.79 10.54
CA ASN A 191 -13.59 -7.38 10.36
C ASN A 191 -14.02 -6.30 11.37
N LEU A 192 -13.58 -6.39 12.63
CA LEU A 192 -13.85 -5.37 13.64
C LEU A 192 -13.22 -4.03 13.26
N ALA A 193 -11.96 -4.04 12.80
CA ALA A 193 -11.30 -2.84 12.31
C ALA A 193 -12.02 -2.24 11.08
N LEU A 194 -12.46 -3.07 10.14
CA LEU A 194 -13.20 -2.62 8.96
C LEU A 194 -14.53 -1.96 9.32
N LYS A 195 -15.31 -2.56 10.24
CA LYS A 195 -16.53 -1.94 10.77
C LYS A 195 -16.26 -0.60 11.43
N HIS A 196 -15.15 -0.49 12.16
CA HIS A 196 -14.75 0.78 12.79
C HIS A 196 -14.38 1.85 11.76
N ILE A 197 -13.63 1.47 10.72
CA ILE A 197 -13.26 2.34 9.60
C ILE A 197 -14.51 2.81 8.85
N GLU A 198 -15.44 1.90 8.57
CA GLU A 198 -16.70 2.16 7.88
C GLU A 198 -17.61 3.09 8.69
N TYR A 199 -17.84 2.76 9.97
CA TYR A 199 -18.70 3.53 10.86
C TYR A 199 -18.22 4.99 11.01
N HIS A 200 -16.92 5.19 11.14
CA HIS A 200 -16.32 6.52 11.25
C HIS A 200 -15.94 7.16 9.91
N ARG A 201 -16.18 6.46 8.78
CA ARG A 201 -15.83 6.91 7.43
C ARG A 201 -14.39 7.41 7.31
N LEU A 202 -13.43 6.65 7.85
CA LEU A 202 -12.01 7.03 7.83
C LEU A 202 -11.49 6.90 6.40
N SER A 203 -11.49 8.01 5.65
CA SER A 203 -11.09 8.03 4.24
C SER A 203 -9.57 7.93 4.08
N GLY A 204 -9.10 6.86 3.44
CA GLY A 204 -7.68 6.56 3.28
C GLY A 204 -7.44 5.22 2.59
N ILE A 205 -6.18 4.81 2.49
CA ILE A 205 -5.77 3.51 1.99
C ILE A 205 -5.61 2.55 3.16
N VAL A 206 -6.38 1.47 3.18
CA VAL A 206 -6.33 0.42 4.19
C VAL A 206 -5.31 -0.63 3.77
N HIS A 207 -4.40 -0.97 4.69
CA HIS A 207 -3.43 -2.06 4.55
C HIS A 207 -3.49 -2.97 5.79
N PHE A 208 -3.52 -4.29 5.58
CA PHE A 208 -3.50 -5.27 6.67
C PHE A 208 -2.07 -5.70 7.01
N GLY A 209 -1.49 -5.08 8.03
CA GLY A 209 -0.12 -5.36 8.46
C GLY A 209 -0.06 -6.35 9.62
N SER A 210 0.70 -7.44 9.45
CA SER A 210 1.08 -8.36 10.53
C SER A 210 2.25 -7.80 11.35
N LEU A 211 2.32 -8.15 12.64
CA LEU A 211 3.48 -7.87 13.50
C LEU A 211 4.79 -8.47 12.97
N TYR A 212 4.71 -9.55 12.18
CA TYR A 212 5.84 -10.20 11.54
C TYR A 212 6.26 -9.53 10.22
N ASN A 213 5.50 -8.56 9.72
CA ASN A 213 5.87 -7.83 8.52
C ASN A 213 7.02 -6.85 8.78
N VAL A 214 7.92 -6.76 7.82
CA VAL A 214 9.00 -5.77 7.76
C VAL A 214 8.78 -4.95 6.50
N TYR A 215 8.84 -3.63 6.64
CA TYR A 215 8.50 -2.69 5.57
C TYR A 215 9.73 -1.90 5.16
N ASP A 216 9.90 -1.73 3.85
CA ASP A 216 10.63 -0.58 3.33
C ASP A 216 9.79 0.69 3.56
N LEU A 217 10.41 1.83 3.84
CA LEU A 217 9.65 3.08 4.05
C LEU A 217 8.96 3.56 2.77
N SER A 218 9.52 3.26 1.59
CA SER A 218 8.91 3.62 0.30
C SER A 218 7.57 2.91 0.08
N PHE A 219 7.34 1.77 0.75
CA PHE A 219 6.07 1.06 0.70
C PHE A 219 4.89 1.99 0.96
N PHE A 220 4.99 2.83 1.98
CA PHE A 220 3.89 3.69 2.42
C PHE A 220 3.61 4.81 1.43
N ASP A 221 4.62 5.29 0.70
CA ASP A 221 4.47 6.27 -0.36
C ASP A 221 3.81 5.65 -1.60
N GLU A 222 4.23 4.44 -1.97
CA GLU A 222 3.72 3.71 -3.13
C GLU A 222 2.22 3.36 -2.98
N ILE A 223 1.80 2.85 -1.82
CA ILE A 223 0.38 2.47 -1.61
C ILE A 223 -0.57 3.67 -1.58
N ARG A 224 -0.09 4.90 -1.33
CA ARG A 224 -0.93 6.10 -1.37
C ARG A 224 -1.45 6.40 -2.77
N THR A 225 -0.80 5.88 -3.80
CA THR A 225 -1.21 6.03 -5.20
C THR A 225 -2.44 5.18 -5.55
N ILE A 226 -2.79 4.20 -4.72
CA ILE A 226 -3.92 3.28 -4.94
C ILE A 226 -5.22 4.08 -5.08
N GLU A 227 -5.95 3.82 -6.17
CA GLU A 227 -7.23 4.46 -6.43
C GLU A 227 -8.38 3.65 -5.81
N VAL A 228 -8.43 2.36 -6.11
CA VAL A 228 -9.48 1.43 -5.65
C VAL A 228 -8.87 0.26 -4.89
N PHE A 229 -8.25 -0.70 -5.59
CA PHE A 229 -7.46 -1.78 -5.02
C PHE A 229 -6.05 -1.75 -5.57
N GLY A 230 -5.10 -2.13 -4.74
CA GLY A 230 -3.72 -2.33 -5.13
C GLY A 230 -3.14 -3.60 -4.55
N THR A 231 -2.13 -4.15 -5.23
CA THR A 231 -1.41 -5.33 -4.79
C THR A 231 0.08 -5.21 -5.10
N TRP A 232 0.92 -5.89 -4.34
CA TRP A 232 2.38 -5.82 -4.42
C TRP A 232 3.01 -7.16 -4.05
N PRO A 233 4.24 -7.43 -4.49
CA PRO A 233 4.94 -8.63 -4.11
C PRO A 233 5.42 -8.58 -2.65
N MET A 234 5.39 -9.72 -1.98
CA MET A 234 5.89 -9.92 -0.63
C MET A 234 6.86 -11.09 -0.58
N ALA A 235 7.99 -10.88 0.07
CA ALA A 235 8.98 -11.92 0.31
C ALA A 235 8.80 -12.55 1.69
N PHE A 236 8.71 -13.87 1.73
CA PHE A 236 8.68 -14.67 2.94
C PHE A 236 10.10 -15.11 3.28
N LEU A 237 10.51 -14.78 4.49
CA LEU A 237 11.82 -15.10 5.05
C LEU A 237 11.65 -16.12 6.16
N SER A 238 12.45 -17.19 6.15
CA SER A 238 12.50 -18.13 7.25
C SER A 238 13.87 -18.04 7.90
N ALA A 239 13.92 -17.81 9.22
CA ALA A 239 15.19 -17.71 9.93
C ALA A 239 16.05 -18.99 9.81
N ASN A 240 15.40 -20.17 9.72
CA ASN A 240 16.07 -21.46 9.74
C ASN A 240 16.40 -22.02 8.36
N ARG A 241 15.75 -21.51 7.32
CA ARG A 241 15.97 -21.96 5.94
C ARG A 241 16.49 -20.73 5.21
N GLN A 242 17.75 -20.74 4.80
CA GLN A 242 18.36 -19.71 3.94
C GLN A 242 17.68 -19.66 2.55
N ARG A 243 16.36 -19.50 2.53
CA ARG A 243 15.47 -19.57 1.37
C ARG A 243 14.50 -18.42 1.50
N VAL A 244 14.58 -17.53 0.52
CA VAL A 244 13.60 -16.47 0.29
C VAL A 244 12.58 -17.01 -0.68
N ARG A 245 11.29 -16.78 -0.39
CA ARG A 245 10.19 -17.15 -1.26
C ARG A 245 9.37 -15.91 -1.54
N ILE A 246 9.18 -15.56 -2.79
CA ILE A 246 8.39 -14.40 -3.19
C ILE A 246 6.98 -14.91 -3.52
N GLU A 247 5.94 -14.19 -3.13
CA GLU A 247 4.60 -14.31 -3.70
C GLU A 247 4.08 -12.94 -4.07
N GLY A 248 3.23 -12.86 -5.09
CA GLY A 248 2.65 -11.59 -5.49
C GLY A 248 2.20 -11.54 -6.94
N PRO A 249 1.77 -10.35 -7.40
CA PRO A 249 1.32 -10.14 -8.76
C PRO A 249 2.49 -10.17 -9.75
N VAL A 250 2.19 -10.56 -10.98
CA VAL A 250 3.02 -10.33 -12.17
C VAL A 250 2.35 -9.22 -12.95
N CYS A 251 3.09 -8.15 -13.25
CA CYS A 251 2.50 -6.93 -13.79
C CYS A 251 3.13 -6.54 -15.13
N ASP A 252 2.31 -6.10 -16.07
CA ASP A 252 2.74 -5.28 -17.20
C ASP A 252 2.48 -3.81 -16.83
N SER A 253 3.54 -3.07 -16.55
CA SER A 253 3.42 -1.75 -15.91
C SER A 253 2.60 -1.85 -14.60
N SER A 254 1.47 -1.15 -14.49
CA SER A 254 0.58 -1.25 -13.31
C SER A 254 -0.54 -2.28 -13.46
N GLU A 255 -0.68 -2.93 -14.61
CA GLU A 255 -1.75 -3.90 -14.88
C GLU A 255 -1.32 -5.28 -14.37
N VAL A 256 -2.17 -5.93 -13.57
CA VAL A 256 -1.88 -7.27 -13.04
C VAL A 256 -2.27 -8.30 -14.10
N ILE A 257 -1.29 -9.00 -14.66
CA ILE A 257 -1.47 -10.00 -15.73
C ILE A 257 -1.38 -11.44 -15.21
N GLY A 258 -1.04 -11.64 -13.94
CA GLY A 258 -0.93 -12.96 -13.33
C GLY A 258 -0.42 -12.92 -11.91
N TRP A 259 -0.14 -14.10 -11.35
CA TRP A 259 0.29 -14.25 -9.96
C TRP A 259 1.39 -15.30 -9.80
N HIS A 260 2.40 -14.99 -8.99
CA HIS A 260 3.35 -15.96 -8.47
C HIS A 260 2.88 -16.42 -7.09
N LEU A 261 2.31 -17.63 -7.04
CA LEU A 261 1.68 -18.21 -5.84
C LEU A 261 2.38 -19.51 -5.45
N LYS A 262 2.31 -19.89 -4.18
CA LYS A 262 2.65 -21.25 -3.78
C LYS A 262 1.76 -22.23 -4.53
N THR A 263 2.36 -23.20 -5.22
CA THR A 263 1.64 -24.37 -5.72
C THR A 263 0.98 -25.06 -4.53
N LEU A 264 -0.35 -24.97 -4.46
CA LEU A 264 -1.16 -25.84 -3.64
C LEU A 264 -0.88 -27.26 -4.13
N ASN A 265 -0.08 -28.01 -3.39
CA ASN A 265 -0.05 -29.46 -3.59
C ASN A 265 -1.50 -29.94 -3.48
N ASN A 266 -1.98 -30.68 -4.49
CA ASN A 266 -3.35 -31.12 -4.72
C ASN A 266 -3.98 -31.88 -3.52
N SER A 267 -4.23 -31.22 -2.40
CA SER A 267 -5.20 -31.65 -1.39
C SER A 267 -6.48 -30.91 -1.71
N ALA A 268 -7.52 -31.65 -2.09
CA ALA A 268 -8.84 -31.18 -2.51
C ALA A 268 -9.62 -30.38 -1.43
N ASP A 269 -8.98 -30.02 -0.32
CA ASP A 269 -9.53 -29.31 0.84
C ASP A 269 -9.16 -27.81 0.87
N ASP A 270 -8.22 -27.37 0.01
CA ASP A 270 -7.66 -26.01 0.02
C ASP A 270 -8.29 -25.06 -1.03
N THR A 271 -9.48 -25.39 -1.53
CA THR A 271 -10.24 -24.56 -2.50
C THR A 271 -10.90 -23.34 -1.86
N THR A 272 -10.85 -23.22 -0.52
CA THR A 272 -11.47 -22.13 0.25
C THR A 272 -10.50 -21.01 0.63
N ARG A 273 -9.19 -21.21 0.46
CA ARG A 273 -8.18 -20.21 0.80
C ARG A 273 -7.92 -19.33 -0.42
N SER A 274 -8.19 -18.03 -0.29
CA SER A 274 -7.78 -17.07 -1.32
C SER A 274 -6.27 -17.24 -1.58
N PRO A 275 -5.85 -17.39 -2.83
CA PRO A 275 -4.44 -17.60 -3.15
C PRO A 275 -3.58 -16.41 -2.71
N VAL A 276 -4.18 -15.23 -2.57
CA VAL A 276 -3.48 -13.98 -2.27
C VAL A 276 -3.44 -13.75 -0.76
N HIS A 277 -2.24 -13.59 -0.22
CA HIS A 277 -2.04 -13.29 1.19
C HIS A 277 -2.57 -11.88 1.52
N ILE A 278 -3.34 -11.74 2.59
CA ILE A 278 -4.06 -10.48 2.88
C ILE A 278 -3.16 -9.23 3.01
N SER A 279 -1.92 -9.39 3.48
CA SER A 279 -0.93 -8.31 3.57
C SER A 279 -0.31 -7.91 2.22
N THR A 280 -0.69 -8.55 1.12
CA THR A 280 -0.25 -8.20 -0.25
C THR A 280 -1.28 -7.35 -0.99
N VAL A 281 -2.30 -6.89 -0.28
CA VAL A 281 -3.44 -6.15 -0.81
C VAL A 281 -3.70 -4.92 0.05
N GLY A 282 -4.01 -3.81 -0.62
CA GLY A 282 -4.54 -2.60 0.02
C GLY A 282 -5.65 -2.00 -0.81
N PHE A 283 -6.52 -1.21 -0.19
CA PHE A 283 -7.67 -0.66 -0.88
C PHE A 283 -8.12 0.68 -0.31
N ASN A 284 -8.85 1.43 -1.12
CA ASN A 284 -9.44 2.69 -0.70
C ASN A 284 -10.66 2.44 0.18
N SER A 285 -10.61 2.91 1.43
CA SER A 285 -11.64 2.64 2.44
C SER A 285 -13.04 3.11 2.03
N SER A 286 -13.15 4.09 1.14
CA SER A 286 -14.45 4.59 0.66
C SER A 286 -15.34 3.51 0.03
N ILE A 287 -14.75 2.41 -0.47
CA ILE A 287 -15.53 1.29 -0.99
C ILE A 287 -16.44 0.63 0.06
N LEU A 288 -16.12 0.76 1.34
CA LEU A 288 -16.91 0.16 2.42
C LEU A 288 -18.27 0.85 2.60
N TRP A 289 -18.43 2.11 2.21
CA TRP A 289 -19.67 2.88 2.39
C TRP A 289 -20.19 3.60 1.14
N ASP A 290 -19.41 3.61 0.05
CA ASP A 290 -19.78 4.19 -1.24
C ASP A 290 -19.25 3.31 -2.38
N PRO A 291 -19.78 2.07 -2.53
CA PRO A 291 -19.33 1.15 -3.57
C PRO A 291 -19.76 1.60 -4.98
N GLU A 292 -20.87 2.34 -5.10
CA GLU A 292 -21.40 2.83 -6.38
C GLU A 292 -20.44 3.80 -7.07
N ARG A 293 -19.74 4.64 -6.30
CA ARG A 293 -18.68 5.52 -6.81
C ARG A 293 -17.58 4.78 -7.57
N TRP A 294 -17.39 3.50 -7.27
CA TRP A 294 -16.38 2.66 -7.90
C TRP A 294 -16.94 1.76 -9.01
N GLY A 295 -18.18 2.00 -9.44
CA GLY A 295 -18.83 1.31 -10.56
C GLY A 295 -19.57 0.04 -10.16
N ARG A 296 -19.88 -0.16 -8.87
CA ARG A 296 -20.60 -1.35 -8.41
C ARG A 296 -22.08 -1.11 -8.18
N LEU A 297 -22.89 -2.11 -8.51
CA LEU A 297 -24.29 -2.16 -8.12
C LEU A 297 -24.37 -2.53 -6.63
N SER A 298 -25.06 -1.71 -5.83
CA SER A 298 -25.35 -1.92 -4.40
C SER A 298 -26.04 -3.25 -4.02
N SER A 299 -26.29 -4.13 -4.99
CA SER A 299 -27.04 -5.38 -4.83
C SER A 299 -26.23 -6.55 -4.27
N ALA A 300 -24.90 -6.48 -4.21
CA ALA A 300 -24.12 -7.53 -3.58
C ALA A 300 -24.17 -7.33 -2.06
N GLN A 301 -25.23 -7.86 -1.43
CA GLN A 301 -25.35 -8.00 0.02
C GLN A 301 -24.30 -8.99 0.55
N HIS A 302 -23.01 -8.66 0.43
CA HIS A 302 -22.00 -9.25 1.30
C HIS A 302 -22.27 -8.63 2.66
N THR A 303 -22.98 -9.37 3.50
CA THR A 303 -23.28 -8.96 4.85
C THR A 303 -21.99 -8.50 5.51
N SER A 304 -22.02 -7.32 6.13
CA SER A 304 -20.92 -6.68 6.89
C SER A 304 -20.32 -7.57 8.00
N GLN A 305 -20.78 -8.80 8.13
CA GLN A 305 -20.24 -9.83 9.00
C GLN A 305 -18.90 -10.39 8.50
N ASN A 306 -18.59 -10.33 7.19
CA ASN A 306 -17.35 -10.90 6.66
C ASN A 306 -16.65 -10.02 5.60
N SER A 307 -16.46 -8.74 5.91
CA SER A 307 -15.80 -7.75 5.04
C SER A 307 -14.40 -8.18 4.58
N ILE A 308 -13.69 -9.01 5.35
CA ILE A 308 -12.38 -9.53 4.96
C ILE A 308 -12.47 -10.58 3.85
N LYS A 309 -13.53 -11.40 3.86
CA LYS A 309 -13.82 -12.33 2.77
C LYS A 309 -14.10 -11.56 1.49
N PHE A 310 -14.88 -10.48 1.58
CA PHE A 310 -15.10 -9.57 0.45
C PHE A 310 -13.79 -9.02 -0.13
N VAL A 311 -12.87 -8.50 0.71
CA VAL A 311 -11.57 -8.01 0.20
C VAL A 311 -10.78 -9.11 -0.52
N LYS A 312 -10.81 -10.35 0.01
CA LYS A 312 -10.11 -11.50 -0.58
C LYS A 312 -10.73 -11.94 -1.90
N GLU A 313 -12.05 -11.90 -2.03
CA GLU A 313 -12.78 -12.23 -3.25
C GLU A 313 -12.52 -11.16 -4.32
N GLU A 314 -12.56 -9.90 -3.92
CA GLU A 314 -12.43 -8.77 -4.85
C GLU A 314 -11.11 -8.74 -5.60
N VAL A 315 -10.02 -9.08 -4.94
CA VAL A 315 -8.68 -9.08 -5.54
C VAL A 315 -8.56 -10.09 -6.68
N LEU A 316 -9.46 -11.07 -6.73
CA LEU A 316 -9.46 -12.13 -7.73
C LEU A 316 -10.47 -11.88 -8.85
N GLU A 317 -11.34 -10.89 -8.71
CA GLU A 317 -12.34 -10.57 -9.72
C GLU A 317 -11.70 -9.85 -10.91
N GLU A 318 -11.86 -10.40 -12.11
CA GLU A 318 -11.28 -9.87 -13.36
C GLU A 318 -11.81 -8.48 -13.74
N GLU A 319 -13.02 -8.12 -13.30
CA GLU A 319 -13.62 -6.81 -13.57
C GLU A 319 -13.06 -5.69 -12.68
N THR A 320 -12.21 -6.03 -11.71
CA THR A 320 -11.70 -5.06 -10.74
C THR A 320 -10.51 -4.31 -11.31
N LYS A 321 -10.48 -2.99 -11.06
CA LYS A 321 -9.34 -2.13 -11.37
C LYS A 321 -8.21 -2.34 -10.35
N LEU A 322 -7.80 -3.59 -10.14
CA LEU A 322 -6.67 -3.95 -9.29
C LEU A 322 -5.38 -3.46 -9.95
N LYS A 323 -4.63 -2.61 -9.24
CA LYS A 323 -3.34 -2.09 -9.74
C LYS A 323 -2.15 -2.72 -9.04
N GLY A 324 -1.14 -3.04 -9.82
CA GLY A 324 0.19 -3.41 -9.37
C GLY A 324 0.93 -2.22 -8.74
N VAL A 325 1.60 -2.48 -7.61
CA VAL A 325 2.39 -1.51 -6.86
C VAL A 325 3.79 -2.12 -6.59
N PRO A 326 4.90 -1.39 -6.87
CA PRO A 326 4.96 -0.08 -7.52
C PRO A 326 4.47 -0.13 -8.97
N GLN A 327 4.06 1.03 -9.51
CA GLN A 327 3.46 1.13 -10.86
C GLN A 327 4.41 0.74 -12.00
N ASP A 328 5.72 0.68 -11.72
CA ASP A 328 6.75 0.18 -12.62
C ASP A 328 6.86 -1.36 -12.52
N GLY A 329 5.84 -2.06 -13.03
CA GLY A 329 5.91 -3.50 -13.27
C GLY A 329 5.93 -4.37 -12.01
N CYS A 330 5.46 -3.88 -10.86
CA CYS A 330 5.57 -4.62 -9.59
C CYS A 330 7.01 -5.07 -9.28
N SER A 331 8.00 -4.30 -9.74
CA SER A 331 9.40 -4.73 -9.87
C SER A 331 10.19 -4.79 -8.56
N LYS A 332 9.62 -4.33 -7.44
CA LYS A 332 10.33 -4.19 -6.15
C LYS A 332 9.62 -4.93 -5.04
N ILE A 333 10.40 -5.65 -4.23
CA ILE A 333 9.95 -6.16 -2.94
C ILE A 333 10.11 -5.03 -1.91
N MET A 334 8.99 -4.57 -1.35
CA MET A 334 8.95 -3.53 -0.30
C MET A 334 8.36 -4.04 1.01
N LEU A 335 7.91 -5.30 1.01
CA LEU A 335 7.29 -5.97 2.14
C LEU A 335 7.89 -7.36 2.30
N TRP A 336 8.33 -7.65 3.51
CA TRP A 336 8.77 -8.97 3.91
C TRP A 336 7.89 -9.51 5.02
N ASN A 337 7.71 -10.82 5.08
CA ASN A 337 7.12 -11.52 6.21
C ASN A 337 8.20 -12.41 6.84
N LEU A 338 8.58 -12.09 8.08
CA LEU A 338 9.60 -12.83 8.80
C LEU A 338 8.95 -13.95 9.62
N HIS A 339 9.17 -15.20 9.23
CA HIS A 339 8.76 -16.34 10.03
C HIS A 339 9.84 -16.67 11.06
N ILE A 340 9.53 -16.40 12.33
CA ILE A 340 10.36 -16.78 13.49
C ILE A 340 9.75 -18.05 14.09
N PRO A 341 10.40 -19.22 13.95
CA PRO A 341 9.90 -20.45 14.56
C PRO A 341 9.99 -20.37 16.09
N ARG A 342 8.98 -20.92 16.77
CA ARG A 342 8.81 -20.89 18.24
C ARG A 342 9.88 -21.64 19.04
N VAL A 343 10.94 -22.15 18.41
CA VAL A 343 11.96 -22.98 19.06
C VAL A 343 13.32 -22.32 18.89
N ILE A 344 13.68 -21.45 19.84
CA ILE A 344 15.08 -21.21 20.16
C ILE A 344 15.46 -22.30 21.16
N LYS A 345 15.84 -23.48 20.67
CA LYS A 345 16.62 -24.41 21.50
C LYS A 345 18.02 -23.81 21.57
N GLY A 346 18.33 -23.22 22.72
CA GLY A 346 19.65 -22.71 23.06
C GLY A 346 20.70 -23.81 23.17
#